data_AF-A0A920F6W2-F1
#
_entry.id   AF-A0A920F6W2-F1
#
_cell.length_a   1.000
_cell.length_b   1.000
_cell.length_c   1.000
_cell.angle_alpha   90.00
_cell.angle_beta   90.00
_cell.angle_gamma   90.00
#
_symmetry.space_group_name_H-M   'P 1'
#
loop_
_entity.id
_entity.type
_entity.pdbx_description
1 polymer ?
#
loop_
_entity_poly.entity_id
_entity_poly.type
_entity_poly.pdbx_seq_one_letter_code
_entity_poly.pdbx_strand_id
1 'polypeptide(L)'
;MVGASKISDQDALDFHAQGKPGKLEMAPTKSLTTQRDLSLAYSPGVAVPCLEIEKDPSTAYDYTSKGNMVAVISNGTAVLGLGNIGALAAKPVMEGKAVLFKKFADIDGIDLEVDTEDVEEFFNSVRVLGKSFGGINLEDIKAPECFIIEQKLKESLDIPVFTMTNMEQLSFPAGLLNALHLTEQRHKEN
;
A
#
# COMPACT_ATOMS: atom_id res chain seq x y z
N MET A 1 -2.33 23.57 -27.24
CA MET A 1 -2.04 22.12 -27.14
C MET A 1 -0.59 21.98 -26.71
N VAL A 2 -0.36 21.75 -25.41
CA VAL A 2 0.99 21.47 -24.90
C VAL A 2 1.32 20.06 -25.36
N GLY A 3 2.31 19.92 -26.25
CA GLY A 3 2.76 18.62 -26.72
C GLY A 3 3.27 17.82 -25.53
N ALA A 4 2.58 16.74 -25.19
CA ALA A 4 3.09 15.79 -24.21
C ALA A 4 4.45 15.29 -24.73
N SER A 5 5.51 15.59 -23.98
CA SER A 5 6.81 14.97 -24.20
C SER A 5 6.60 13.46 -24.19
N LYS A 6 6.93 12.78 -25.30
CA LYS A 6 6.88 11.31 -25.34
C LYS A 6 7.98 10.80 -24.41
N ILE A 7 7.57 10.18 -23.30
CA ILE A 7 8.48 9.45 -22.42
C ILE A 7 9.03 8.27 -23.22
N SER A 8 10.36 8.16 -23.33
CA SER A 8 11.00 6.99 -23.94
C SER A 8 11.21 5.88 -22.91
N ASP A 9 11.40 4.64 -23.38
CA ASP A 9 11.71 3.50 -22.50
C ASP A 9 12.99 3.75 -21.70
N GLN A 10 13.98 4.42 -22.31
CA GLN A 10 15.22 4.79 -21.63
C GLN A 10 14.98 5.81 -20.51
N ASP A 11 14.12 6.83 -20.73
CA ASP A 11 13.78 7.80 -19.68
C ASP A 11 13.17 7.10 -18.47
N ALA A 12 12.31 6.10 -18.71
CA ALA A 12 11.68 5.33 -17.63
C ALA A 12 12.70 4.48 -16.86
N LEU A 13 13.62 3.81 -17.56
CA LEU A 13 14.69 3.02 -16.93
C LEU A 13 15.65 3.90 -16.13
N ASP A 14 16.08 5.01 -16.73
CA ASP A 14 16.99 5.97 -16.10
C ASP A 14 16.37 6.57 -14.84
N PHE A 15 15.08 6.90 -14.87
CA PHE A 15 14.33 7.38 -13.70
C PHE A 15 14.37 6.39 -12.52
N HIS A 16 14.35 5.08 -12.78
CA HIS A 16 14.38 4.05 -11.72
C HIS A 16 15.79 3.68 -11.26
N ALA A 17 16.82 3.96 -12.05
CA ALA A 17 18.19 3.48 -11.82
C ALA A 17 19.16 4.56 -11.35
N GLN A 18 19.01 5.80 -11.83
CA GLN A 18 20.02 6.85 -11.61
C GLN A 18 19.99 7.41 -10.18
N GLY A 19 21.18 7.67 -9.64
CA GLY A 19 21.36 8.15 -8.26
C GLY A 19 21.18 7.01 -7.26
N LYS A 20 19.97 6.84 -6.73
CA LYS A 20 19.60 5.76 -5.82
C LYS A 20 18.49 4.93 -6.49
N PRO A 21 18.72 3.62 -6.74
CA PRO A 21 17.72 2.78 -7.39
C PRO A 21 16.40 2.67 -6.61
N GLY A 22 15.31 2.48 -7.36
CA GLY A 22 13.96 2.38 -6.81
C GLY A 22 13.37 3.75 -6.47
N LYS A 23 12.16 3.74 -5.94
CA LYS A 23 11.40 4.98 -5.64
C LYS A 23 11.12 5.19 -4.16
N LEU A 24 11.56 4.28 -3.31
CA LEU A 24 11.31 4.30 -1.86
C LEU A 24 12.62 4.28 -1.06
N GLU A 25 12.58 4.95 0.08
CA GLU A 25 13.60 4.83 1.13
C GLU A 25 12.97 5.00 2.50
N MET A 26 13.61 4.44 3.52
CA MET A 26 13.24 4.68 4.91
C MET A 26 14.07 5.82 5.50
N ALA A 27 13.39 6.75 6.17
CA ALA A 27 14.03 7.85 6.89
C ALA A 27 13.60 7.83 8.38
N PRO A 28 14.53 7.94 9.35
CA PRO A 28 14.17 8.05 10.76
C PRO A 28 13.38 9.33 11.05
N THR A 29 12.34 9.23 11.88
CA THR A 29 11.52 10.39 12.29
C THR A 29 12.00 11.05 13.58
N LYS A 30 12.91 10.41 14.33
CA LYS A 30 13.47 10.91 15.59
C LYS A 30 14.95 11.25 15.41
N SER A 31 15.44 12.24 16.16
CA SER A 31 16.89 12.50 16.26
C SER A 31 17.60 11.25 16.80
N LEU A 32 18.75 10.92 16.22
CA LEU A 32 19.62 9.81 16.62
C LEU A 32 21.07 10.31 16.76
N THR A 33 21.25 11.55 17.21
CA THR A 33 22.56 12.24 17.19
C THR A 33 23.34 12.12 18.50
N THR A 34 22.67 11.72 19.59
CA THR A 34 23.28 11.60 20.91
C THR A 34 23.21 10.17 21.44
N GLN A 35 24.07 9.83 22.42
CA GLN A 35 23.97 8.56 23.14
C GLN A 35 22.60 8.39 23.80
N ARG A 36 22.05 9.48 24.35
CA ARG A 36 20.71 9.47 24.95
C ARG A 36 19.64 9.10 23.92
N ASP A 37 19.72 9.68 22.72
CA ASP A 37 18.79 9.40 21.63
C ASP A 37 18.82 7.90 21.26
N LEU A 38 20.02 7.34 21.10
CA LEU A 38 20.20 5.91 20.77
C LEU A 38 19.66 5.01 21.88
N SER A 39 19.88 5.38 23.15
CA SER A 39 19.34 4.64 24.29
C SER A 39 17.82 4.71 24.40
N LEU A 40 17.18 5.75 23.87
CA LEU A 40 15.72 5.86 23.81
C LEU A 40 15.13 5.11 22.61
N ALA A 41 15.77 5.21 21.45
CA ALA A 41 15.32 4.57 20.21
C ALA A 41 15.49 3.03 20.22
N TYR A 42 16.47 2.54 20.98
CA TYR A 42 16.74 1.12 21.13
C TYR A 42 16.91 0.78 22.63
N SER A 43 17.95 0.05 23.02
CA SER A 43 18.11 -0.36 24.42
C SER A 43 18.75 0.71 25.31
N PRO A 44 18.28 0.87 26.57
CA PRO A 44 17.19 0.13 27.22
C PRO A 44 15.79 0.77 27.03
N GLY A 45 15.70 1.98 26.47
CA GLY A 45 14.49 2.80 26.46
C GLY A 45 13.30 2.20 25.71
N VAL A 46 13.55 1.50 24.59
CA VAL A 46 12.53 0.85 23.76
C VAL A 46 11.71 -0.19 24.53
N ALA A 47 12.21 -0.72 25.64
CA ALA A 47 11.45 -1.66 26.47
C ALA A 47 10.17 -1.03 27.04
N VAL A 48 10.16 0.29 27.30
CA VAL A 48 9.00 0.98 27.87
C VAL A 48 7.78 0.90 26.94
N PRO A 49 7.82 1.38 25.68
CA PRO A 49 6.67 1.24 24.78
C PRO A 49 6.30 -0.22 24.49
N CYS A 50 7.27 -1.15 24.47
CA CYS A 50 6.95 -2.58 24.31
C CYS A 50 6.06 -3.10 25.44
N LEU A 51 6.38 -2.77 26.70
CA LEU A 51 5.60 -3.18 27.87
C LEU A 51 4.24 -2.48 27.94
N GLU A 52 4.12 -1.25 27.44
CA GLU A 52 2.82 -0.59 27.32
C GLU A 52 1.94 -1.26 26.26
N ILE A 53 2.49 -1.64 25.11
CA ILE A 53 1.76 -2.38 24.06
C ILE A 53 1.38 -3.80 24.54
N GLU A 54 2.22 -4.45 25.36
CA GLU A 54 1.87 -5.74 25.96
C GLU A 54 0.65 -5.62 26.88
N LYS A 55 0.56 -4.55 27.68
CA LYS A 55 -0.59 -4.29 28.57
C LYS A 55 -1.85 -3.90 27.79
N ASP A 56 -1.69 -3.05 26.79
CA ASP A 56 -2.77 -2.57 25.92
C ASP A 56 -2.31 -2.53 24.46
N PRO A 57 -2.67 -3.55 23.65
CA PRO A 57 -2.29 -3.62 22.24
C PRO A 57 -2.74 -2.43 21.38
N SER A 58 -3.76 -1.67 21.81
CA SER A 58 -4.24 -0.50 21.06
C SER A 58 -3.22 0.65 21.08
N THR A 59 -2.36 0.74 22.10
CA THR A 59 -1.30 1.74 22.20
C THR A 59 -0.19 1.57 21.16
N ALA A 60 -0.21 0.47 20.38
CA ALA A 60 0.64 0.35 19.19
C ALA A 60 0.40 1.49 18.19
N TYR A 61 -0.81 2.06 18.16
CA TYR A 61 -1.12 3.24 17.34
C TYR A 61 -0.50 4.54 17.89
N ASP A 62 -0.18 4.61 19.18
CA ASP A 62 0.44 5.79 19.81
C ASP A 62 1.96 5.74 19.72
N TYR A 63 2.55 4.56 19.91
CA TYR A 63 4.00 4.39 20.10
C TYR A 63 4.75 3.83 18.88
N THR A 64 4.05 3.54 17.78
CA THR A 64 4.67 3.01 16.57
C THR A 64 4.16 3.71 15.32
N SER A 65 4.75 3.42 14.16
CA SER A 65 4.27 3.90 12.86
C SER A 65 3.00 3.19 12.38
N LYS A 66 2.47 2.19 13.11
CA LYS A 66 1.32 1.37 12.68
C LYS A 66 0.16 2.22 12.16
N GLY A 67 -0.17 3.32 12.84
CA GLY A 67 -1.31 4.17 12.47
C GLY A 67 -1.21 4.85 11.11
N ASN A 68 0.00 5.03 10.56
CA ASN A 68 0.22 5.65 9.26
C ASN A 68 0.78 4.69 8.20
N MET A 69 1.01 3.42 8.56
CA MET A 69 1.70 2.47 7.71
C MET A 69 0.73 1.55 6.97
N VAL A 70 0.81 1.54 5.64
CA VAL A 70 -0.01 0.69 4.77
C VAL A 70 0.86 -0.27 3.98
N ALA A 71 0.49 -1.55 3.97
CA ALA A 71 1.14 -2.53 3.10
C ALA A 71 0.50 -2.52 1.71
N VAL A 72 1.30 -2.32 0.67
CA VAL A 72 0.91 -2.46 -0.74
C VAL A 72 1.32 -3.86 -1.18
N ILE A 73 0.37 -4.76 -1.37
CA ILE A 73 0.65 -6.19 -1.53
C ILE A 73 0.18 -6.69 -2.89
N SER A 74 1.05 -7.41 -3.59
CA SER A 74 0.74 -8.04 -4.88
C SER A 74 1.51 -9.35 -5.06
N ASN A 75 0.98 -10.25 -5.90
CA ASN A 75 1.73 -11.38 -6.46
C ASN A 75 2.08 -11.16 -7.95
N GLY A 76 1.77 -10.01 -8.52
CA GLY A 76 2.11 -9.66 -9.90
C GLY A 76 1.36 -10.44 -10.97
N THR A 77 0.19 -11.00 -10.64
CA THR A 77 -0.59 -11.84 -11.56
C THR A 77 -1.47 -11.04 -12.53
N ALA A 78 -1.70 -9.74 -12.27
CA ALA A 78 -2.48 -8.85 -13.13
C ALA A 78 -1.90 -7.43 -13.16
N VAL A 79 -0.61 -7.30 -13.47
CA VAL A 79 0.07 -5.99 -13.45
C VAL A 79 -0.36 -5.15 -14.64
N LEU A 80 -1.09 -4.06 -14.38
CA LEU A 80 -1.54 -3.11 -15.41
C LEU A 80 -2.23 -3.84 -16.59
N GLY A 81 -1.74 -3.66 -17.81
CA GLY A 81 -2.15 -4.42 -19.01
C GLY A 81 -1.14 -5.50 -19.42
N LEU A 82 -0.15 -5.78 -18.58
CA LEU A 82 0.94 -6.74 -18.86
C LEU A 82 0.57 -8.17 -18.47
N GLY A 83 -0.47 -8.34 -17.65
CA GLY A 83 -0.93 -9.64 -17.18
C GLY A 83 -0.05 -10.19 -16.07
N ASN A 84 0.14 -11.52 -16.07
CA ASN A 84 0.97 -12.19 -15.08
C ASN A 84 2.44 -12.10 -15.49
N ILE A 85 3.19 -11.23 -14.80
CA ILE A 85 4.63 -11.04 -14.98
C ILE A 85 5.43 -11.46 -13.73
N GLY A 86 4.73 -11.96 -12.70
CA GLY A 86 5.31 -12.43 -11.44
C GLY A 86 5.59 -11.30 -10.44
N ALA A 87 5.76 -11.70 -9.18
CA ALA A 87 5.82 -10.79 -8.04
C ALA A 87 6.97 -9.79 -8.15
N LEU A 88 8.19 -10.24 -8.48
CA LEU A 88 9.35 -9.35 -8.59
C LEU A 88 9.20 -8.31 -9.71
N ALA A 89 8.63 -8.67 -10.86
CA ALA A 89 8.43 -7.75 -11.97
C ALA A 89 7.34 -6.71 -11.68
N ALA A 90 6.43 -7.00 -10.73
CA ALA A 90 5.42 -6.06 -10.25
C ALA A 90 6.00 -4.98 -9.32
N LYS A 91 7.17 -5.22 -8.71
CA LYS A 91 7.77 -4.34 -7.69
C LYS A 91 7.83 -2.86 -8.08
N PRO A 92 8.26 -2.47 -9.30
CA PRO A 92 8.22 -1.06 -9.67
C PRO A 92 6.81 -0.46 -9.60
N VAL A 93 5.76 -1.20 -9.95
CA VAL A 93 4.38 -0.68 -9.84
C VAL A 93 4.01 -0.49 -8.36
N MET A 94 4.36 -1.44 -7.49
CA MET A 94 4.06 -1.39 -6.05
C MET A 94 4.79 -0.26 -5.35
N GLU A 95 6.09 -0.07 -5.62
CA GLU A 95 6.83 1.11 -5.14
C GLU A 95 6.16 2.41 -5.61
N GLY A 96 5.69 2.43 -6.86
CA GLY A 96 4.97 3.58 -7.42
C GLY A 96 3.72 3.90 -6.62
N LYS A 97 2.91 2.90 -6.27
CA LYS A 97 1.71 3.07 -5.45
C LYS A 97 2.03 3.61 -4.05
N ALA A 98 3.07 3.09 -3.40
CA ALA A 98 3.52 3.57 -2.10
C ALA A 98 3.97 5.05 -2.15
N VAL A 99 4.68 5.47 -3.19
CA VAL A 99 5.07 6.89 -3.39
C VAL A 99 3.85 7.78 -3.60
N LEU A 100 2.83 7.30 -4.33
CA LEU A 100 1.58 8.03 -4.53
C LEU A 100 0.82 8.19 -3.20
N PHE A 101 0.74 7.14 -2.38
CA PHE A 101 0.18 7.24 -1.01
C PHE A 101 0.87 8.34 -0.21
N LYS A 102 2.21 8.35 -0.21
CA LYS A 102 2.96 9.37 0.51
C LYS A 102 2.73 10.77 -0.06
N LYS A 103 2.79 10.90 -1.38
CA LYS A 103 2.73 12.21 -2.06
C LYS A 103 1.37 12.89 -1.93
N PHE A 104 0.28 12.13 -1.98
CA PHE A 104 -1.08 12.67 -2.07
C PHE A 104 -1.88 12.57 -0.76
N ALA A 105 -1.51 11.67 0.15
CA ALA A 105 -2.26 11.44 1.39
C ALA A 105 -1.36 11.41 2.65
N ASP A 106 -0.05 11.62 2.53
CA ASP A 106 0.93 11.50 3.62
C ASP A 106 0.93 10.12 4.32
N ILE A 107 0.50 9.08 3.61
CA ILE A 107 0.49 7.69 4.10
C ILE A 107 1.84 7.02 3.80
N ASP A 108 2.42 6.36 4.80
CA ASP A 108 3.67 5.61 4.64
C ASP A 108 3.38 4.22 4.06
N GLY A 109 3.57 4.07 2.75
CA GLY A 109 3.41 2.79 2.05
C GLY A 109 4.68 1.93 2.06
N ILE A 110 4.54 0.63 2.26
CA ILE A 110 5.59 -0.36 2.01
C ILE A 110 5.08 -1.46 1.08
N ASP A 111 5.84 -1.76 0.05
CA ASP A 111 5.53 -2.78 -0.93
C ASP A 111 5.96 -4.17 -0.46
N LEU A 112 5.08 -5.16 -0.65
CA LEU A 112 5.29 -6.56 -0.33
C LEU A 112 4.89 -7.45 -1.52
N GLU A 113 5.89 -7.98 -2.20
CA GLU A 113 5.72 -8.93 -3.30
C GLU A 113 5.64 -10.37 -2.75
N VAL A 114 4.46 -10.98 -2.83
CA VAL A 114 4.23 -12.36 -2.39
C VAL A 114 4.34 -13.30 -3.59
N ASP A 115 5.40 -14.09 -3.64
CA ASP A 115 5.72 -14.98 -4.78
C ASP A 115 4.93 -16.31 -4.73
N THR A 116 3.60 -16.21 -4.81
CA THR A 116 2.72 -17.37 -4.95
C THR A 116 1.43 -17.03 -5.70
N GLU A 117 0.93 -17.98 -6.48
CA GLU A 117 -0.40 -17.93 -7.09
C GLU A 117 -1.44 -18.70 -6.27
N ASP A 118 -1.03 -19.45 -5.25
CA ASP A 118 -1.96 -20.17 -4.37
C ASP A 118 -2.67 -19.19 -3.42
N VAL A 119 -4.00 -19.23 -3.44
CA VAL A 119 -4.84 -18.31 -2.66
C VAL A 119 -4.65 -18.49 -1.16
N GLU A 120 -4.48 -19.72 -0.68
CA GLU A 120 -4.31 -20.01 0.74
C GLU A 120 -2.93 -19.58 1.22
N GLU A 121 -1.90 -19.85 0.45
CA GLU A 121 -0.52 -19.43 0.74
C GLU A 121 -0.41 -17.91 0.74
N PHE A 122 -1.00 -17.23 -0.25
CA PHE A 122 -1.03 -15.77 -0.31
C PHE A 122 -1.75 -15.20 0.91
N PHE A 123 -2.97 -15.67 1.19
CA PHE A 123 -3.75 -15.24 2.33
C PHE A 123 -3.00 -15.42 3.66
N ASN A 124 -2.38 -16.59 3.87
CA ASN A 124 -1.66 -16.85 5.11
C ASN A 124 -0.39 -16.00 5.24
N SER A 125 0.32 -15.76 4.14
CA SER A 125 1.49 -14.87 4.12
C SER A 125 1.13 -13.45 4.54
N VAL A 126 -0.02 -12.95 4.10
CA VAL A 126 -0.48 -11.60 4.45
C VAL A 126 -1.07 -11.53 5.86
N ARG A 127 -1.95 -12.48 6.22
CA ARG A 127 -2.69 -12.44 7.50
C ARG A 127 -1.77 -12.38 8.71
N VAL A 128 -0.67 -13.14 8.71
CA VAL A 128 0.26 -13.18 9.85
C VAL A 128 1.03 -11.86 10.05
N LEU A 129 1.13 -11.04 9.00
CA LEU A 129 1.80 -9.74 9.04
C LEU A 129 0.87 -8.60 9.43
N GLY A 130 -0.45 -8.82 9.52
CA GLY A 130 -1.45 -7.76 9.68
C GLY A 130 -1.24 -6.85 10.90
N LYS A 131 -0.63 -7.35 11.98
CA LYS A 131 -0.32 -6.50 13.16
C LYS A 131 0.69 -5.39 12.87
N SER A 132 1.50 -5.51 11.82
CA SER A 132 2.51 -4.51 11.45
C SER A 132 1.92 -3.25 10.81
N PHE A 133 0.71 -3.33 10.27
CA PHE A 133 0.14 -2.29 9.41
C PHE A 133 -1.15 -1.70 9.98
N GLY A 134 -1.43 -0.43 9.67
CA GLY A 134 -2.71 0.22 9.93
C GLY A 134 -3.74 -0.07 8.83
N GLY A 135 -3.30 -0.55 7.67
CA GLY A 135 -4.15 -1.00 6.58
C GLY A 135 -3.40 -1.82 5.53
N ILE A 136 -4.16 -2.56 4.73
CA ILE A 136 -3.66 -3.37 3.61
C ILE A 136 -4.29 -2.87 2.31
N ASN A 137 -3.48 -2.68 1.30
CA ASN A 137 -3.87 -2.36 -0.06
C ASN A 137 -3.44 -3.49 -0.99
N LEU A 138 -4.39 -4.30 -1.47
CA LEU A 138 -4.14 -5.34 -2.45
C LEU A 138 -4.16 -4.75 -3.87
N GLU A 139 -3.13 -5.04 -4.66
CA GLU A 139 -2.95 -4.50 -6.01
C GLU A 139 -2.56 -5.58 -7.01
N ASP A 140 -3.02 -5.42 -8.25
CA ASP A 140 -2.57 -6.22 -9.40
C ASP A 140 -2.60 -7.75 -9.19
N ILE A 141 -3.66 -8.24 -8.51
CA ILE A 141 -3.96 -9.67 -8.33
C ILE A 141 -5.08 -10.06 -9.30
N LYS A 142 -4.91 -11.14 -10.04
CA LYS A 142 -5.89 -11.62 -11.02
C LYS A 142 -7.24 -11.99 -10.36
N ALA A 143 -8.31 -11.83 -11.12
CA ALA A 143 -9.63 -12.34 -10.76
C ALA A 143 -9.79 -13.82 -11.21
N PRO A 144 -10.56 -14.65 -10.48
CA PRO A 144 -11.37 -14.31 -9.29
C PRO A 144 -10.61 -14.32 -7.95
N GLU A 145 -9.33 -14.68 -7.93
CA GLU A 145 -8.52 -14.88 -6.72
C GLU A 145 -8.45 -13.64 -5.84
N CYS A 146 -8.34 -12.45 -6.44
CA CYS A 146 -8.32 -11.18 -5.71
C CYS A 146 -9.53 -11.01 -4.78
N PHE A 147 -10.74 -11.42 -5.21
CA PHE A 147 -11.96 -11.29 -4.42
C PHE A 147 -11.97 -12.27 -3.24
N ILE A 148 -11.50 -13.50 -3.45
CA ILE A 148 -11.42 -14.52 -2.40
C ILE A 148 -10.40 -14.09 -1.34
N ILE A 149 -9.23 -13.62 -1.76
CA ILE A 149 -8.19 -13.09 -0.87
C ILE A 149 -8.71 -11.89 -0.09
N GLU A 150 -9.33 -10.91 -0.76
CA GLU A 150 -9.91 -9.72 -0.13
C GLU A 150 -10.91 -10.10 0.96
N GLN A 151 -11.87 -10.97 0.64
CA GLN A 151 -12.90 -11.39 1.58
C GLN A 151 -12.27 -12.06 2.82
N LYS A 152 -11.38 -13.03 2.61
CA LYS A 152 -10.74 -13.76 3.71
C LYS A 152 -9.91 -12.85 4.60
N LEU A 153 -9.19 -11.89 4.03
CA LEU A 153 -8.43 -10.92 4.80
C LEU A 153 -9.33 -9.98 5.60
N LYS A 154 -10.43 -9.48 5.00
CA LYS A 154 -11.43 -8.67 5.71
C LYS A 154 -12.07 -9.41 6.88
N GLU A 155 -12.32 -10.71 6.74
CA GLU A 155 -12.88 -11.54 7.81
C GLU A 155 -11.86 -11.90 8.91
N SER A 156 -10.56 -11.87 8.59
CA SER A 156 -9.49 -12.35 9.49
C SER A 156 -8.69 -11.25 10.19
N LEU A 157 -8.81 -9.99 9.76
CA LEU A 157 -7.97 -8.89 10.23
C LEU A 157 -8.80 -7.76 10.82
N ASP A 158 -8.31 -7.20 11.93
CA ASP A 158 -8.92 -6.04 12.61
C ASP A 158 -8.51 -4.68 11.98
N ILE A 159 -7.98 -4.70 10.77
CA ILE A 159 -7.52 -3.51 10.03
C ILE A 159 -8.18 -3.44 8.66
N PRO A 160 -8.37 -2.24 8.09
CA PRO A 160 -8.96 -2.08 6.76
C PRO A 160 -8.12 -2.79 5.69
N VAL A 161 -8.82 -3.52 4.82
CA VAL A 161 -8.27 -4.13 3.60
C VAL A 161 -8.97 -3.48 2.41
N PHE A 162 -8.19 -2.91 1.51
CA PHE A 162 -8.63 -2.13 0.36
C PHE A 162 -8.11 -2.73 -0.95
N THR A 163 -8.90 -2.66 -2.02
CA THR A 163 -8.58 -3.23 -3.34
C THR A 163 -8.97 -2.29 -4.47
N MET A 164 -8.47 -2.55 -5.69
CA MET A 164 -8.85 -1.83 -6.91
C MET A 164 -10.38 -1.80 -7.13
N THR A 165 -11.09 -2.88 -6.76
CA THR A 165 -12.57 -2.93 -6.81
C THR A 165 -13.20 -1.82 -5.96
N ASN A 166 -12.63 -1.50 -4.80
CA ASN A 166 -13.13 -0.40 -3.97
C ASN A 166 -12.90 0.96 -4.64
N MET A 167 -11.79 1.14 -5.36
CA MET A 167 -11.53 2.36 -6.14
C MET A 167 -12.53 2.52 -7.30
N GLU A 168 -12.85 1.43 -8.01
CA GLU A 168 -13.84 1.44 -9.09
C GLU A 168 -15.23 1.80 -8.56
N GLN A 169 -15.63 1.21 -7.44
CA GLN A 169 -16.91 1.51 -6.77
C GLN A 169 -17.02 2.97 -6.34
N LEU A 170 -15.92 3.67 -6.07
CA LEU A 170 -15.92 5.10 -5.74
C LEU A 170 -15.84 6.00 -6.98
N SER A 171 -14.94 5.67 -7.91
CA SER A 171 -14.60 6.53 -9.04
C SER A 171 -15.68 6.51 -10.13
N PHE A 172 -16.31 5.36 -10.37
CA PHE A 172 -17.34 5.23 -11.38
C PHE A 172 -18.60 6.06 -11.07
N PRO A 173 -19.18 5.98 -9.84
CA PRO A 173 -20.30 6.86 -9.48
C PRO A 173 -19.94 8.34 -9.54
N ALA A 174 -18.73 8.73 -9.13
CA ALA A 174 -18.29 10.12 -9.21
C ALA A 174 -18.23 10.62 -10.67
N GLY A 175 -17.69 9.80 -11.58
CA GLY A 175 -17.69 10.08 -13.02
C GLY A 175 -19.09 10.17 -13.59
N LEU A 176 -19.98 9.25 -13.22
CA LEU A 176 -21.38 9.23 -13.65
C LEU A 176 -22.13 10.46 -13.14
N LEU A 177 -21.97 10.85 -11.88
CA LEU A 177 -22.59 12.05 -11.31
C LEU A 177 -22.15 13.32 -12.04
N ASN A 178 -20.86 13.44 -12.38
CA ASN A 178 -20.36 14.55 -13.18
C ASN A 178 -20.93 14.55 -14.60
N ALA A 179 -21.05 13.38 -15.24
CA ALA A 179 -21.67 13.26 -16.55
C ALA A 179 -23.15 13.67 -16.54
N LEU A 180 -23.90 13.21 -15.53
CA LEU A 180 -25.29 13.60 -15.31
C LEU A 180 -25.42 15.11 -15.10
N HIS A 181 -24.55 15.70 -14.28
CA HIS A 181 -24.51 17.15 -14.05
C HIS A 181 -24.26 17.94 -15.34
N LEU A 182 -23.25 17.54 -16.14
CA LEU A 182 -22.88 18.21 -17.39
C LEU A 182 -23.92 18.05 -18.50
N THR A 183 -24.71 16.98 -18.46
CA THR A 183 -25.78 16.72 -19.44
C THR A 183 -27.16 17.18 -18.97
N GLU A 184 -27.21 17.86 -17.82
CA GLU A 184 -28.46 18.31 -17.16
C GLU A 184 -29.46 17.16 -16.89
N GLN A 185 -28.94 15.94 -16.76
CA GLN A 185 -29.73 14.76 -16.42
C GLN A 185 -29.72 14.55 -14.91
N ARG A 186 -30.83 14.03 -14.36
CA ARG A 186 -30.92 13.65 -12.95
C ARG A 186 -30.89 12.14 -12.82
N HIS A 187 -30.15 11.66 -11.83
CA HIS A 187 -30.26 10.28 -11.38
C HIS A 187 -31.70 10.03 -10.95
N LYS A 188 -32.36 9.03 -11.54
CA LYS A 188 -33.69 8.60 -11.08
C LYS A 188 -33.48 7.67 -9.90
N GLU A 189 -33.76 8.16 -8.69
CA GLU A 189 -33.98 7.29 -7.55
C GLU A 189 -35.29 6.53 -7.76
N ASN A 190 -35.21 5.20 -7.77
CA ASN A 190 -36.37 4.30 -7.67
C ASN A 190 -36.49 3.82 -6.23
#